data_AF-A0A7W9SKV4-F1
#
_entry.id   AF-A0A7W9SKV4-F1
#
_cell.length_a   1.000
_cell.length_b   1.000
_cell.length_c   1.000
_cell.angle_alpha   90.00
_cell.angle_beta   90.00
_cell.angle_gamma   90.00
#
_symmetry.space_group_name_H-M   'P 1'
#
loop_
_entity.id
_entity.type
_entity.pdbx_description
1 polymer ?
#
loop_
_entity_poly.entity_id
_entity_poly.type
_entity_poly.pdbx_seq_one_letter_code
_entity_poly.pdbx_strand_id
1 'polypeptide(L)'
;MLLPLSLPLPALVAPAPHHTRAEPTLVLPSLQLTTRRFTGARAWSWVPRAAFVIAGPLEGGSQLVMNVSKPDGTAWFSSPMETPELAAGAWGTVTLPELGEDKAISQSGTCRFQIVLKNALTGTKKTLFSGTFLVKTIKDRFDKSPGALEFYVDQDWNLPLGYLGMNLQIDEEAPVLEIRLWLRGTPESLEGLGAYLFYKGQQLASSKHLGAGGSPDEIYLTHDERLTTPGQNTGDPSWVRLKLTCVKVRLYRDQSKLSANNYSSRHFLATNPGSYELKLLRDGKPIRSATFTVDEKGLVVNDGIGARLGTLWYFLPIKIEPGAEPATSLAAYKTGAFYGNPIPGFIAP
;
A
#
# COMPACT_ATOMS: atom_id res chain seq x y z
N MET A 1 -54.93 -23.94 5.10
CA MET A 1 -53.92 -24.52 4.19
C MET A 1 -53.38 -23.37 3.34
N LEU A 2 -52.32 -22.71 3.83
CA LEU A 2 -51.70 -21.52 3.22
C LEU A 2 -50.27 -21.91 2.84
N LEU A 3 -49.94 -21.75 1.57
CA LEU A 3 -48.63 -22.05 0.98
C LEU A 3 -47.55 -21.12 1.56
N PRO A 4 -46.34 -21.62 1.87
CA PRO A 4 -45.23 -20.75 2.27
C PRO A 4 -44.66 -20.06 1.02
N LEU A 5 -44.59 -18.72 1.06
CA LEU A 5 -43.81 -17.91 0.13
C LEU A 5 -42.32 -18.21 0.36
N SER A 6 -41.71 -18.97 -0.56
CA SER A 6 -40.25 -19.09 -0.64
C SER A 6 -39.68 -17.85 -1.33
N LEU A 7 -39.07 -16.95 -0.56
CA LEU A 7 -38.23 -15.88 -1.13
C LEU A 7 -36.93 -16.51 -1.67
N PRO A 8 -36.47 -16.17 -2.88
CA PRO A 8 -35.20 -16.66 -3.39
C PRO A 8 -34.05 -16.09 -2.57
N LEU A 9 -33.17 -16.96 -2.04
CA LEU A 9 -31.88 -16.54 -1.52
C LEU A 9 -31.10 -15.81 -2.63
N PRO A 10 -30.43 -14.68 -2.35
CA PRO A 10 -29.46 -14.14 -3.28
C PRO A 10 -28.36 -15.19 -3.46
N ALA A 11 -28.09 -15.58 -4.71
CA ALA A 11 -26.99 -16.46 -5.04
C ALA A 11 -25.71 -15.86 -4.46
N LEU A 12 -25.06 -16.61 -3.56
CA LEU A 12 -23.73 -16.30 -3.08
C LEU A 12 -22.84 -16.19 -4.32
N VAL A 13 -22.42 -14.98 -4.66
CA VAL A 13 -21.37 -14.78 -5.66
C VAL A 13 -20.15 -15.43 -5.04
N ALA A 14 -19.79 -16.62 -5.52
CA ALA A 14 -18.53 -17.25 -5.17
C ALA A 14 -17.43 -16.18 -5.30
N PRO A 15 -16.48 -16.09 -4.35
CA PRO A 15 -15.35 -15.19 -4.50
C PRO A 15 -14.81 -15.41 -5.91
N ALA A 16 -14.68 -14.32 -6.67
CA ALA A 16 -14.23 -14.39 -8.05
C ALA A 16 -13.04 -15.36 -8.09
N PRO A 17 -13.05 -16.39 -8.95
CA PRO A 17 -11.99 -17.38 -8.99
C PRO A 17 -10.69 -16.60 -8.99
N HIS A 18 -9.81 -16.87 -8.01
CA HIS A 18 -8.45 -16.37 -8.05
C HIS A 18 -7.99 -16.65 -9.46
N HIS A 19 -7.92 -15.61 -10.31
CA HIS A 19 -7.49 -15.79 -11.67
C HIS A 19 -6.12 -16.43 -11.53
N THR A 20 -6.01 -17.72 -11.88
CA THR A 20 -4.75 -18.40 -12.02
C THR A 20 -4.02 -17.61 -13.09
N ARG A 21 -3.29 -16.59 -12.65
CA ARG A 21 -2.50 -15.74 -13.52
C ARG A 21 -1.50 -16.69 -14.15
N ALA A 22 -1.59 -16.82 -15.47
CA ALA A 22 -0.72 -17.70 -16.23
C ALA A 22 0.74 -17.21 -16.24
N GLU A 23 0.99 -15.99 -15.75
CA GLU A 23 2.30 -15.36 -15.80
C GLU A 23 2.68 -14.72 -14.45
N PRO A 24 3.97 -14.75 -14.10
CA PRO A 24 4.47 -14.06 -12.92
C PRO A 24 4.19 -12.56 -13.01
N THR A 25 3.65 -11.99 -11.94
CA THR A 25 3.24 -10.59 -11.91
C THR A 25 3.71 -9.91 -10.64
N LEU A 26 4.32 -8.74 -10.79
CA LEU A 26 4.69 -7.90 -9.65
C LEU A 26 3.43 -7.30 -9.01
N VAL A 27 3.32 -7.39 -7.69
CA VAL A 27 2.23 -6.77 -6.92
C VAL A 27 2.58 -5.30 -6.70
N LEU A 28 2.15 -4.42 -7.61
CA LEU A 28 2.60 -3.01 -7.67
C LEU A 28 2.57 -2.25 -6.33
N PRO A 29 1.52 -2.34 -5.49
CA PRO A 29 1.48 -1.65 -4.19
C PRO A 29 2.54 -2.10 -3.19
N SER A 30 3.15 -3.26 -3.40
CA SER A 30 4.22 -3.78 -2.54
C SER A 30 5.61 -3.29 -2.94
N LEU A 31 5.77 -2.65 -4.11
CA LEU A 31 7.07 -2.20 -4.58
C LEU A 31 7.55 -1.00 -3.79
N GLN A 32 8.63 -1.20 -3.05
CA GLN A 32 9.26 -0.22 -2.21
C GLN A 32 10.67 0.06 -2.71
N LEU A 33 10.97 1.34 -2.90
CA LEU A 33 12.32 1.83 -3.15
C LEU A 33 12.73 2.79 -2.04
N THR A 34 13.88 2.52 -1.44
CA THR A 34 14.53 3.37 -0.43
C THR A 34 16.01 3.49 -0.77
N THR A 35 16.76 4.20 0.07
CA THR A 35 18.20 4.39 -0.08
C THR A 35 18.94 3.75 1.09
N ARG A 36 20.19 3.37 0.86
CA ARG A 36 21.20 3.12 1.90
C ARG A 36 22.31 4.14 1.73
N ARG A 37 22.67 4.81 2.83
CA ARG A 37 23.75 5.80 2.88
C ARG A 37 25.08 5.14 3.20
N PHE A 38 26.15 5.70 2.66
CA PHE A 38 27.53 5.43 3.06
C PHE A 38 28.21 6.73 3.54
N THR A 39 28.96 6.61 4.63
CA THR A 39 29.76 7.69 5.23
C THR A 39 31.25 7.39 5.20
N GLY A 40 31.66 6.42 4.38
CA GLY A 40 33.03 5.93 4.26
C GLY A 40 33.90 6.76 3.32
N ALA A 41 34.74 6.08 2.54
CA ALA A 41 35.69 6.70 1.61
C ALA A 41 35.00 7.55 0.52
N ARG A 42 33.76 7.20 0.15
CA ARG A 42 32.86 8.05 -0.63
C ARG A 42 31.85 8.70 0.32
N ALA A 43 32.30 9.70 1.05
CA ALA A 43 31.43 10.47 1.94
C ALA A 43 30.18 10.97 1.18
N TRP A 44 29.02 10.84 1.83
CA TRP A 44 27.74 11.32 1.29
C TRP A 44 27.39 10.68 -0.05
N SER A 45 27.44 9.34 -0.07
CA SER A 45 27.01 8.55 -1.20
C SER A 45 25.91 7.56 -0.80
N TRP A 46 25.22 7.02 -1.80
CA TRP A 46 24.09 6.14 -1.58
C TRP A 46 23.96 5.06 -2.66
N VAL A 47 23.24 4.01 -2.32
CA VAL A 47 22.74 2.97 -3.24
C VAL A 47 21.24 2.76 -3.00
N PRO A 48 20.46 2.34 -4.01
CA PRO A 48 19.06 2.00 -3.81
C PRO A 48 18.93 0.69 -3.01
N ARG A 49 17.81 0.57 -2.30
CA ARG A 49 17.28 -0.69 -1.79
C ARG A 49 15.90 -0.89 -2.40
N ALA A 50 15.57 -2.14 -2.74
CA ALA A 50 14.27 -2.48 -3.27
C ALA A 50 13.70 -3.71 -2.57
N ALA A 51 12.39 -3.72 -2.34
CA ALA A 51 11.64 -4.89 -1.91
C ALA A 51 10.27 -4.88 -2.60
N PHE A 52 9.77 -6.05 -2.97
CA PHE A 52 8.44 -6.21 -3.55
C PHE A 52 7.92 -7.64 -3.40
N VAL A 53 6.62 -7.82 -3.58
CA VAL A 53 5.96 -9.10 -3.69
C VAL A 53 5.73 -9.44 -5.16
N ILE A 54 6.01 -10.69 -5.52
CA ILE A 54 5.70 -11.27 -6.82
C ILE A 54 4.69 -12.41 -6.64
N ALA A 55 3.67 -12.43 -7.49
CA ALA A 55 2.74 -13.55 -7.61
C ALA A 55 3.25 -14.49 -8.71
N GLY A 56 3.32 -15.79 -8.40
CA GLY A 56 3.73 -16.84 -9.33
C GLY A 56 2.71 -17.11 -10.44
N PRO A 57 3.07 -17.97 -11.41
CA PRO A 57 4.14 -18.96 -11.29
C PRO A 57 5.56 -18.42 -11.55
N LEU A 58 6.54 -18.90 -10.77
CA LEU A 58 7.98 -18.80 -11.02
C LEU A 58 8.57 -20.20 -10.99
N GLU A 59 8.92 -20.71 -12.17
CA GLU A 59 9.51 -22.04 -12.34
C GLU A 59 10.98 -22.09 -11.91
N GLY A 60 11.49 -23.30 -11.65
CA GLY A 60 12.90 -23.50 -11.33
C GLY A 60 13.84 -22.98 -12.40
N GLY A 61 14.96 -22.40 -11.97
CA GLY A 61 15.91 -21.68 -12.83
C GLY A 61 15.50 -20.25 -13.19
N SER A 62 14.34 -19.78 -12.70
CA SER A 62 13.96 -18.36 -12.81
C SER A 62 14.88 -17.47 -11.98
N GLN A 63 15.30 -16.36 -12.57
CA GLN A 63 16.16 -15.36 -11.95
C GLN A 63 15.60 -13.96 -12.25
N LEU A 64 15.16 -13.26 -11.22
CA LEU A 64 14.84 -11.85 -11.30
C LEU A 64 16.13 -11.03 -11.23
N VAL A 65 16.20 -10.00 -12.07
CA VAL A 65 17.34 -9.08 -12.15
C VAL A 65 16.82 -7.66 -12.13
N MET A 66 17.40 -6.82 -11.26
CA MET A 66 17.14 -5.39 -11.27
C MET A 66 18.25 -4.66 -12.03
N ASN A 67 17.87 -3.94 -13.09
CA ASN A 67 18.75 -3.04 -13.81
C ASN A 67 18.46 -1.62 -13.37
N VAL A 68 19.48 -0.83 -13.04
CA VAL A 68 19.31 0.56 -12.61
C VAL A 68 20.24 1.47 -13.41
N SER A 69 19.74 2.64 -13.78
CA SER A 69 20.50 3.73 -14.40
C SER A 69 20.69 4.88 -13.41
N LYS A 70 21.81 5.60 -13.55
CA LYS A 70 22.08 6.84 -12.82
C LYS A 70 21.13 7.96 -13.26
N PRO A 71 21.10 9.08 -12.52
CA PRO A 71 20.30 10.25 -12.91
C PRO A 71 20.62 10.82 -14.30
N ASP A 72 21.87 10.70 -14.74
CA ASP A 72 22.32 11.12 -16.09
C ASP A 72 21.87 10.15 -17.22
N GLY A 73 21.18 9.06 -16.87
CA GLY A 73 20.70 8.05 -17.80
C GLY A 73 21.71 6.93 -18.12
N THR A 74 22.97 7.05 -17.69
CA THR A 74 23.97 6.00 -17.89
C THR A 74 23.65 4.76 -17.06
N ALA A 75 24.02 3.57 -17.55
CA ALA A 75 23.84 2.33 -16.80
C ALA A 75 24.64 2.37 -15.50
N TRP A 76 24.01 2.01 -14.39
CA TRP A 76 24.64 2.00 -13.08
C TRP A 76 25.04 0.59 -12.66
N PHE A 77 24.08 -0.32 -12.56
CA PHE A 77 24.31 -1.72 -12.23
C PHE A 77 23.20 -2.62 -12.75
N SER A 78 23.52 -3.91 -12.81
CA SER A 78 22.58 -5.01 -13.01
C SER A 78 22.84 -6.01 -11.89
N SER A 79 21.84 -6.28 -11.05
CA SER A 79 22.00 -7.12 -9.87
C SER A 79 20.95 -8.24 -9.87
N PRO A 80 21.37 -9.52 -9.81
CA PRO A 80 20.44 -10.62 -9.59
C PRO A 80 19.83 -10.53 -8.19
N MET A 81 18.55 -10.84 -8.07
CA MET A 81 17.82 -10.85 -6.79
C MET A 81 17.52 -12.27 -6.37
N GLU A 82 17.45 -12.54 -5.07
CA GLU A 82 17.01 -13.85 -4.60
C GLU A 82 15.59 -14.13 -5.13
N THR A 83 15.45 -15.18 -5.93
CA THR A 83 14.22 -15.46 -6.67
C THR A 83 13.63 -16.78 -6.19
N PRO A 84 12.47 -16.74 -5.51
CA PRO A 84 11.83 -17.96 -5.05
C PRO A 84 11.18 -18.72 -6.23
N GLU A 85 11.15 -20.03 -6.13
CA GLU A 85 10.24 -20.85 -6.95
C GLU A 85 8.83 -20.72 -6.37
N LEU A 86 7.85 -20.41 -7.22
CA LEU A 86 6.46 -20.17 -6.80
C LEU A 86 5.51 -20.94 -7.70
N ALA A 87 4.59 -21.69 -7.11
CA ALA A 87 3.45 -22.23 -7.83
C ALA A 87 2.52 -21.11 -8.32
N ALA A 88 1.63 -21.42 -9.27
CA ALA A 88 0.59 -20.49 -9.70
C ALA A 88 -0.29 -20.09 -8.51
N GLY A 89 -0.50 -18.78 -8.33
CA GLY A 89 -1.25 -18.24 -7.20
C GLY A 89 -0.47 -18.10 -5.88
N ALA A 90 0.73 -18.68 -5.76
CA ALA A 90 1.61 -18.47 -4.62
C ALA A 90 2.33 -17.12 -4.71
N TRP A 91 2.63 -16.51 -3.56
CA TRP A 91 3.28 -15.19 -3.48
C TRP A 91 4.62 -15.32 -2.77
N GLY A 92 5.59 -14.52 -3.19
CA GLY A 92 6.91 -14.46 -2.57
C GLY A 92 7.42 -13.03 -2.47
N THR A 93 8.16 -12.74 -1.40
CA THR A 93 8.88 -11.47 -1.25
C THR A 93 10.25 -11.58 -1.91
N VAL A 94 10.61 -10.56 -2.68
CA VAL A 94 11.90 -10.44 -3.36
C VAL A 94 12.55 -9.15 -2.92
N THR A 95 13.83 -9.22 -2.57
CA THR A 95 14.62 -8.06 -2.13
C THR A 95 15.85 -7.91 -3.00
N LEU A 96 16.20 -6.66 -3.32
CA LEU A 96 17.51 -6.35 -3.88
C LEU A 96 18.59 -6.68 -2.84
N PRO A 97 19.64 -7.45 -3.20
CA PRO A 97 20.74 -7.71 -2.30
C PRO A 97 21.40 -6.42 -1.82
N GLU A 98 22.05 -6.48 -0.68
CA GLU A 98 22.81 -5.33 -0.19
C GLU A 98 23.96 -4.99 -1.15
N LEU A 99 23.91 -3.80 -1.73
CA LEU A 99 24.97 -3.29 -2.59
C LEU A 99 26.07 -2.66 -1.74
N GLY A 100 27.32 -2.88 -2.14
CA GLY A 100 28.51 -2.31 -1.50
C GLY A 100 28.73 -0.83 -1.82
N GLU A 101 29.61 -0.19 -1.06
CA GLU A 101 30.03 1.21 -1.27
C GLU A 101 30.71 1.42 -2.64
N ASP A 102 31.28 0.37 -3.24
CA ASP A 102 31.86 0.43 -4.59
C ASP A 102 30.83 0.85 -5.65
N LYS A 103 29.55 0.53 -5.42
CA LYS A 103 28.43 0.94 -6.26
C LYS A 103 27.86 2.29 -5.88
N ALA A 104 28.20 2.87 -4.73
CA ALA A 104 27.57 4.09 -4.26
C ALA A 104 27.91 5.31 -5.14
N ILE A 105 26.93 6.20 -5.32
CA ILE A 105 27.06 7.48 -6.03
C ILE A 105 26.61 8.64 -5.14
N SER A 106 27.09 9.85 -5.41
CA SER A 106 26.66 11.08 -4.70
C SER A 106 25.64 11.90 -5.48
N GLN A 107 25.32 11.49 -6.71
CA GLN A 107 24.34 12.19 -7.55
C GLN A 107 22.92 11.92 -7.05
N SER A 108 22.10 12.96 -6.94
CA SER A 108 20.66 12.88 -6.75
C SER A 108 19.91 13.17 -8.05
N GLY A 109 18.63 12.83 -8.12
CA GLY A 109 17.79 13.03 -9.29
C GLY A 109 16.98 11.78 -9.65
N THR A 110 16.40 11.79 -10.84
CA THR A 110 15.52 10.70 -11.30
C THR A 110 16.34 9.55 -11.85
N CYS A 111 16.32 8.42 -11.16
CA CYS A 111 16.89 7.17 -11.64
C CYS A 111 15.83 6.37 -12.42
N ARG A 112 16.28 5.56 -13.38
CA ARG A 112 15.43 4.59 -14.09
C ARG A 112 15.78 3.18 -13.63
N PHE A 113 14.80 2.29 -13.60
CA PHE A 113 15.05 0.88 -13.32
C PHE A 113 14.12 -0.05 -14.09
N GLN A 114 14.53 -1.30 -14.18
CA GLN A 114 13.75 -2.39 -14.73
C GLN A 114 13.89 -3.63 -13.85
N ILE A 115 12.79 -4.38 -13.71
CA ILE A 115 12.81 -5.73 -13.13
C ILE A 115 12.59 -6.70 -14.28
N VAL A 116 13.56 -7.57 -14.50
CA VAL A 116 13.61 -8.51 -15.63
C VAL A 116 13.64 -9.92 -15.09
N LEU A 117 12.70 -10.76 -15.54
CA LEU A 117 12.73 -12.20 -15.36
C LEU A 117 13.60 -12.83 -16.44
N LYS A 118 14.53 -13.68 -16.03
CA LYS A 118 15.35 -14.52 -16.90
C LYS A 118 15.17 -15.98 -16.50
N ASN A 119 15.09 -16.90 -17.46
CA ASN A 119 15.25 -18.33 -17.22
C ASN A 119 16.08 -18.92 -18.36
N ALA A 120 17.26 -19.44 -18.05
CA ALA A 120 18.16 -20.01 -19.04
C ALA A 120 17.65 -21.35 -19.60
N LEU A 121 16.90 -22.12 -18.80
CA LEU A 121 16.38 -23.43 -19.17
C LEU A 121 15.27 -23.33 -20.23
N THR A 122 14.41 -22.32 -20.09
CA THR A 122 13.29 -22.07 -21.02
C THR A 122 13.60 -20.97 -22.03
N GLY A 123 14.79 -20.36 -21.98
CA GLY A 123 15.18 -19.23 -22.83
C GLY A 123 14.39 -17.94 -22.55
N THR A 124 13.69 -17.87 -21.43
CA THR A 124 12.85 -16.72 -21.06
C THR A 124 13.70 -15.50 -20.74
N LYS A 125 13.37 -14.35 -21.34
CA LYS A 125 13.87 -13.02 -20.95
C LYS A 125 12.74 -12.00 -21.10
N LYS A 126 12.12 -11.63 -19.99
CA LYS A 126 10.92 -10.77 -19.96
C LYS A 126 11.09 -9.62 -18.98
N THR A 127 10.85 -8.40 -19.43
CA THR A 127 10.72 -7.26 -18.52
C THR A 127 9.37 -7.32 -17.83
N LEU A 128 9.36 -7.53 -16.51
CA LEU A 128 8.14 -7.53 -15.71
C LEU A 128 7.71 -6.13 -15.32
N PHE A 129 8.67 -5.23 -15.14
CA PHE A 129 8.40 -3.87 -14.71
C PHE A 129 9.47 -2.90 -15.21
N SER A 130 9.08 -1.67 -15.52
CA SER A 130 9.97 -0.54 -15.81
C SER A 130 9.45 0.69 -15.10
N GLY A 131 10.33 1.45 -14.47
CA GLY A 131 9.92 2.61 -13.71
C GLY A 131 11.04 3.62 -13.45
N THR A 132 10.67 4.69 -12.75
CA THR A 132 11.57 5.76 -12.32
C THR A 132 11.33 6.11 -10.86
N PHE A 133 12.38 6.52 -10.16
CA PHE A 133 12.28 7.01 -8.80
C PHE A 133 13.14 8.26 -8.64
N LEU A 134 12.60 9.26 -7.95
CA LEU A 134 13.26 10.53 -7.71
C LEU A 134 14.01 10.46 -6.38
N VAL A 135 15.33 10.62 -6.42
CA VAL A 135 16.13 10.78 -5.21
C VAL A 135 16.36 12.25 -4.95
N LYS A 136 16.04 12.68 -3.73
CA LYS A 136 16.29 14.03 -3.22
C LYS A 136 17.33 13.96 -2.10
N THR A 137 17.86 15.14 -1.75
CA THR A 137 18.79 15.30 -0.65
C THR A 137 18.20 16.19 0.44
N ILE A 138 18.65 15.96 1.66
CA ILE A 138 18.46 16.85 2.80
C ILE A 138 19.79 16.94 3.54
N LYS A 139 20.03 18.04 4.25
CA LYS A 139 21.22 18.18 5.08
C LYS A 139 21.16 17.13 6.21
N ASP A 140 22.27 16.43 6.43
CA ASP A 140 22.42 15.55 7.60
C ASP A 140 22.32 16.41 8.88
N ARG A 141 21.50 15.96 9.83
CA ARG A 141 21.28 16.70 11.10
C ARG A 141 22.40 16.48 12.12
N PHE A 142 23.07 15.34 12.06
CA PHE A 142 24.05 14.89 13.05
C PHE A 142 25.46 15.20 12.61
N ASP A 143 25.74 14.99 11.32
CA ASP A 143 27.01 15.40 10.77
C ASP A 143 26.98 16.88 10.38
N LYS A 144 27.71 17.67 11.17
CA LYS A 144 27.82 19.12 10.97
C LYS A 144 28.84 19.51 9.90
N SER A 145 29.52 18.53 9.30
CA SER A 145 30.49 18.77 8.24
C SER A 145 29.85 19.52 7.07
N PRO A 146 30.55 20.51 6.49
CA PRO A 146 30.07 21.16 5.28
C PRO A 146 29.80 20.12 4.18
N GLY A 147 28.57 20.12 3.65
CA GLY A 147 28.18 19.18 2.59
C GLY A 147 27.69 17.82 3.06
N ALA A 148 27.45 17.62 4.36
CA ALA A 148 26.82 16.41 4.86
C ALA A 148 25.37 16.28 4.37
N LEU A 149 25.07 15.19 3.65
CA LEU A 149 23.79 14.96 2.99
C LEU A 149 23.22 13.58 3.30
N GLU A 150 21.92 13.54 3.52
CA GLU A 150 21.11 12.33 3.42
C GLU A 150 20.40 12.27 2.07
N PHE A 151 20.24 11.06 1.57
CA PHE A 151 19.55 10.77 0.31
C PHE A 151 18.28 10.01 0.61
N TYR A 152 17.20 10.35 -0.08
CA TYR A 152 15.92 9.67 0.09
C TYR A 152 15.15 9.60 -1.21
N VAL A 153 14.37 8.52 -1.36
CA VAL A 153 13.41 8.41 -2.45
C VAL A 153 12.18 9.23 -2.09
N ASP A 154 11.79 10.14 -2.97
CA ASP A 154 10.55 10.91 -2.83
C ASP A 154 9.34 9.99 -3.08
N GLN A 155 8.50 9.85 -2.05
CA GLN A 155 7.32 8.99 -2.07
C GLN A 155 6.02 9.82 -1.96
N ASP A 156 6.06 11.14 -2.19
CA ASP A 156 4.88 12.02 -2.09
C ASP A 156 3.72 11.58 -3.00
N TRP A 157 4.01 10.85 -4.08
CA TRP A 157 2.99 10.26 -4.95
C TRP A 157 2.03 9.29 -4.24
N ASN A 158 2.44 8.72 -3.10
CA ASN A 158 1.60 7.85 -2.27
C ASN A 158 0.54 8.61 -1.46
N LEU A 159 0.76 9.89 -1.15
CA LEU A 159 -0.08 10.62 -0.20
C LEU A 159 -1.57 10.73 -0.59
N PRO A 160 -1.94 10.96 -1.87
CA PRO A 160 -3.34 10.95 -2.29
C PRO A 160 -3.87 9.55 -2.58
N LEU A 161 -3.06 8.49 -2.44
CA LEU A 161 -3.44 7.11 -2.72
C LEU A 161 -3.73 6.36 -1.41
N GLY A 162 -4.95 5.88 -1.28
CA GLY A 162 -5.37 4.94 -0.27
C GLY A 162 -5.69 3.58 -0.87
N TYR A 163 -5.81 2.60 0.01
CA TYR A 163 -6.20 1.24 -0.32
C TYR A 163 -7.36 0.86 0.57
N LEU A 164 -8.38 0.24 -0.01
CA LEU A 164 -9.53 -0.23 0.72
C LEU A 164 -9.77 -1.68 0.34
N GLY A 165 -9.84 -2.57 1.31
CA GLY A 165 -9.92 -3.99 1.06
C GLY A 165 -10.58 -4.72 2.21
N MET A 166 -10.62 -6.04 2.06
CA MET A 166 -11.28 -6.93 3.01
C MET A 166 -10.24 -7.87 3.58
N ASN A 167 -10.13 -7.91 4.90
CA ASN A 167 -9.22 -8.79 5.61
C ASN A 167 -9.91 -10.14 5.87
N LEU A 168 -9.68 -11.09 4.95
CA LEU A 168 -10.17 -12.46 5.04
C LEU A 168 -9.43 -13.30 6.10
N GLN A 169 -8.23 -12.89 6.52
CA GLN A 169 -7.42 -13.67 7.48
C GLN A 169 -7.96 -13.58 8.90
N ILE A 170 -8.58 -12.45 9.26
CA ILE A 170 -9.19 -12.28 10.58
C ILE A 170 -10.46 -13.13 10.68
N ASP A 171 -11.28 -13.11 9.63
CA ASP A 171 -12.58 -13.76 9.59
C ASP A 171 -13.04 -13.91 8.15
N GLU A 172 -12.94 -15.12 7.59
CA GLU A 172 -13.34 -15.39 6.22
C GLU A 172 -14.87 -15.35 6.04
N GLU A 173 -15.63 -15.63 7.11
CA GLU A 173 -17.09 -15.76 7.10
C GLU A 173 -17.80 -14.41 7.24
N ALA A 174 -17.12 -13.47 7.89
CA ALA A 174 -17.50 -12.06 7.95
C ALA A 174 -16.26 -11.15 7.78
N PRO A 175 -15.76 -10.99 6.55
CA PRO A 175 -14.53 -10.24 6.26
C PRO A 175 -14.54 -8.82 6.79
N VAL A 176 -13.43 -8.41 7.42
CA VAL A 176 -13.30 -7.10 8.06
C VAL A 176 -12.92 -6.04 7.04
N LEU A 177 -13.57 -4.89 7.06
CA LEU A 177 -13.11 -3.75 6.28
C LEU A 177 -11.75 -3.27 6.79
N GLU A 178 -10.78 -3.20 5.87
CA GLU A 178 -9.45 -2.65 6.13
C GLU A 178 -9.17 -1.49 5.18
N ILE A 179 -8.71 -0.36 5.73
CA ILE A 179 -8.33 0.82 4.96
C ILE A 179 -6.87 1.12 5.25
N ARG A 180 -6.09 1.43 4.21
CA ARG A 180 -4.70 1.87 4.33
C ARG A 180 -4.51 3.21 3.64
N LEU A 181 -3.72 4.09 4.24
CA LEU A 181 -3.43 5.40 3.68
C LEU A 181 -2.06 5.88 4.13
N TRP A 182 -1.48 6.83 3.40
CA TRP A 182 -0.15 7.35 3.69
C TRP A 182 -0.16 8.70 4.38
N LEU A 183 0.68 8.84 5.40
CA LEU A 183 1.06 10.10 6.00
C LEU A 183 2.52 10.42 5.69
N ARG A 184 2.83 11.71 5.56
CA ARG A 184 4.21 12.18 5.53
C ARG A 184 4.66 12.48 6.95
N GLY A 185 5.94 12.25 7.20
CA GLY A 185 6.54 12.30 8.53
C GLY A 185 6.25 11.04 9.35
N THR A 186 6.94 10.96 10.48
CA THR A 186 6.70 9.92 11.48
C THR A 186 5.82 10.53 12.55
N PRO A 187 4.59 10.04 12.78
CA PRO A 187 3.87 10.41 13.98
C PRO A 187 4.68 9.88 15.17
N GLU A 188 5.12 10.76 16.08
CA GLU A 188 5.88 10.37 17.28
C GLU A 188 5.08 9.39 18.15
N SER A 189 3.75 9.49 18.09
CA SER A 189 2.79 8.61 18.72
C SER A 189 1.51 8.54 17.88
N LEU A 190 0.82 7.40 17.91
CA LEU A 190 -0.52 7.27 17.35
C LEU A 190 -1.60 7.92 18.23
N GLU A 191 -1.28 8.31 19.47
CA GLU A 191 -2.24 8.87 20.44
C GLU A 191 -2.87 10.18 19.97
N GLY A 192 -2.15 11.00 19.21
CA GLY A 192 -2.68 12.23 18.60
C GLY A 192 -3.64 11.96 17.43
N LEU A 193 -3.63 10.75 16.86
CA LEU A 193 -4.46 10.39 15.72
C LEU A 193 -5.84 9.89 16.13
N GLY A 194 -6.85 10.22 15.32
CA GLY A 194 -8.21 9.72 15.45
C GLY A 194 -8.79 9.39 14.09
N ALA A 195 -9.15 8.13 13.87
CA ALA A 195 -9.88 7.70 12.68
C ALA A 195 -11.37 7.57 12.99
N TYR A 196 -12.20 7.98 12.04
CA TYR A 196 -13.65 7.97 12.16
C TYR A 196 -14.27 7.56 10.82
N LEU A 197 -15.19 6.59 10.87
CA LEU A 197 -15.93 6.14 9.70
C LEU A 197 -17.40 6.51 9.86
N PHE A 198 -17.99 7.11 8.83
CA PHE A 198 -19.37 7.57 8.80
C PHE A 198 -20.16 6.88 7.69
N TYR A 199 -21.46 6.72 7.92
CA TYR A 199 -22.46 6.28 6.93
C TYR A 199 -23.75 7.06 7.17
N LYS A 200 -24.33 7.63 6.11
CA LYS A 200 -25.53 8.49 6.19
C LYS A 200 -25.41 9.60 7.24
N GLY A 201 -24.21 10.19 7.36
CA GLY A 201 -23.91 11.26 8.32
C GLY A 201 -23.76 10.80 9.78
N GLN A 202 -23.95 9.51 10.08
CA GLN A 202 -23.79 8.95 11.42
C GLN A 202 -22.43 8.27 11.56
N GLN A 203 -21.78 8.46 12.72
CA GLN A 203 -20.52 7.78 13.03
C GLN A 203 -20.79 6.29 13.27
N LEU A 204 -20.13 5.42 12.50
CA LEU A 204 -20.20 3.98 12.64
C LEU A 204 -19.13 3.42 13.57
N ALA A 205 -17.89 3.91 13.43
CA ALA A 205 -16.73 3.40 14.14
C ALA A 205 -15.70 4.52 14.38
N SER A 206 -14.90 4.38 15.44
CA SER A 206 -13.83 5.33 15.78
C SER A 206 -12.63 4.62 16.41
N SER A 207 -11.45 5.22 16.30
CA SER A 207 -10.24 4.78 17.01
C SER A 207 -10.03 5.46 18.38
N LYS A 208 -10.90 6.38 18.81
CA LYS A 208 -10.73 7.16 20.07
C LYS A 208 -11.42 6.57 21.30
N HIS A 209 -12.28 5.58 21.14
CA HIS A 209 -12.89 4.89 22.29
C HIS A 209 -11.99 3.73 22.73
N LEU A 210 -10.97 4.02 23.54
CA LEU A 210 -10.28 2.98 24.32
C LEU A 210 -10.88 2.98 25.73
N GLY A 211 -12.03 2.33 25.90
CA GLY A 211 -12.44 1.88 27.23
C GLY A 211 -11.56 0.72 27.67
N ALA A 212 -11.28 0.60 28.96
CA ALA A 212 -10.61 -0.58 29.53
C ALA A 212 -11.47 -1.82 29.27
N GLY A 213 -11.21 -2.53 28.17
CA GLY A 213 -12.01 -3.69 27.75
C GLY A 213 -12.16 -3.93 26.24
N GLY A 214 -11.64 -3.08 25.34
CA GLY A 214 -11.67 -3.31 23.89
C GLY A 214 -13.09 -3.46 23.35
N SER A 215 -13.73 -2.34 23.03
CA SER A 215 -15.10 -2.34 22.49
C SER A 215 -15.14 -2.92 21.06
N PRO A 216 -16.16 -3.72 20.72
CA PRO A 216 -16.38 -4.19 19.35
C PRO A 216 -16.65 -3.07 18.32
N ASP A 217 -16.81 -1.82 18.75
CA ASP A 217 -17.11 -0.65 17.92
C ASP A 217 -15.87 0.09 17.37
N GLU A 218 -14.70 -0.55 17.44
CA GLU A 218 -13.41 0.11 17.29
C GLU A 218 -12.83 0.02 15.86
N ILE A 219 -12.08 1.08 15.52
CA ILE A 219 -11.07 1.05 14.47
C ILE A 219 -9.71 0.84 15.14
N TYR A 220 -9.07 -0.30 14.88
CA TYR A 220 -7.67 -0.49 15.28
C TYR A 220 -6.75 0.25 14.32
N LEU A 221 -6.11 1.29 14.85
CA LEU A 221 -5.14 2.10 14.14
C LEU A 221 -3.73 1.57 14.40
N THR A 222 -3.04 1.14 13.35
CA THR A 222 -1.64 0.70 13.39
C THR A 222 -0.89 1.31 12.21
N HIS A 223 0.42 1.09 12.13
CA HIS A 223 1.18 1.29 10.89
C HIS A 223 1.78 -0.05 10.45
N ASP A 224 1.69 -0.35 9.16
CA ASP A 224 2.20 -1.61 8.59
C ASP A 224 3.42 -1.39 7.70
N GLU A 225 3.73 -0.14 7.36
CA GLU A 225 4.84 0.20 6.48
C GLU A 225 5.44 1.56 6.82
N ARG A 226 6.76 1.64 6.73
CA ARG A 226 7.51 2.89 6.94
C ARG A 226 8.63 2.98 5.92
N LEU A 227 8.57 4.01 5.08
CA LEU A 227 9.61 4.36 4.13
C LEU A 227 10.38 5.54 4.72
N THR A 228 11.63 5.32 5.13
CA THR A 228 12.47 6.34 5.75
C THR A 228 13.72 6.63 4.94
N THR A 229 14.36 7.76 5.28
CA THR A 229 15.78 7.93 5.01
C THR A 229 16.60 6.94 5.85
N PRO A 230 17.78 6.52 5.37
CA PRO A 230 18.76 5.78 6.16
C PRO A 230 19.41 6.70 7.20
N GLY A 231 19.02 6.53 8.47
CA GLY A 231 19.41 7.39 9.60
C GLY A 231 18.16 7.71 10.42
N GLN A 232 17.74 6.80 11.29
CA GLN A 232 16.46 6.86 12.04
C GLN A 232 16.40 8.06 13.00
N ASN A 233 16.10 9.26 12.50
CA ASN A 233 16.03 10.45 13.33
C ASN A 233 14.71 11.20 13.18
N THR A 234 14.27 11.79 14.29
CA THR A 234 13.04 12.56 14.35
C THR A 234 13.07 13.71 13.35
N GLY A 235 12.09 13.72 12.45
CA GLY A 235 11.83 14.76 11.47
C GLY A 235 12.44 14.54 10.09
N ASP A 236 13.17 13.45 9.82
CA ASP A 236 13.62 13.12 8.46
C ASP A 236 12.46 12.78 7.53
N PRO A 237 12.59 13.03 6.21
CA PRO A 237 11.60 12.62 5.23
C PRO A 237 11.23 11.15 5.42
N SER A 238 9.98 10.93 5.80
CA SER A 238 9.43 9.61 6.04
C SER A 238 8.01 9.56 5.54
N TRP A 239 7.58 8.39 5.12
CA TRP A 239 6.20 8.11 4.76
C TRP A 239 5.78 6.88 5.54
N VAL A 240 4.66 7.01 6.26
CA VAL A 240 4.10 5.94 7.08
C VAL A 240 2.76 5.55 6.49
N ARG A 241 2.60 4.26 6.20
CA ARG A 241 1.28 3.73 5.85
C ARG A 241 0.56 3.34 7.12
N LEU A 242 -0.54 4.05 7.37
CA LEU A 242 -1.48 3.69 8.41
C LEU A 242 -2.37 2.57 7.90
N LYS A 243 -2.66 1.63 8.80
CA LYS A 243 -3.62 0.55 8.63
C LYS A 243 -4.74 0.73 9.65
N LEU A 244 -5.96 0.88 9.13
CA LEU A 244 -7.20 1.04 9.87
C LEU A 244 -8.00 -0.25 9.72
N THR A 245 -8.14 -1.02 10.80
CA THR A 245 -8.95 -2.25 10.81
C THR A 245 -10.28 -1.94 11.49
N CYS A 246 -11.35 -1.86 10.69
CA CYS A 246 -12.68 -1.43 11.15
C CYS A 246 -13.48 -2.65 11.64
N VAL A 247 -13.26 -3.11 12.87
CA VAL A 247 -13.77 -4.42 13.33
C VAL A 247 -15.30 -4.51 13.33
N LYS A 248 -15.99 -3.41 13.60
CA LYS A 248 -17.46 -3.35 13.51
C LYS A 248 -17.99 -3.53 12.09
N VAL A 249 -17.22 -3.15 11.08
CA VAL A 249 -17.68 -3.05 9.69
C VAL A 249 -17.20 -4.26 8.90
N ARG A 250 -18.17 -5.02 8.39
CA ARG A 250 -17.94 -6.30 7.72
C ARG A 250 -18.51 -6.28 6.31
N LEU A 251 -17.93 -7.07 5.41
CA LEU A 251 -18.40 -7.16 4.03
C LEU A 251 -19.79 -7.80 3.95
N TYR A 252 -19.86 -9.08 4.31
CA TYR A 252 -21.06 -9.92 4.31
C TYR A 252 -21.07 -10.84 5.54
N ARG A 253 -22.17 -11.58 5.71
CA ARG A 253 -22.29 -12.65 6.70
C ARG A 253 -22.58 -13.96 5.98
N ASP A 254 -21.72 -14.96 6.12
CA ASP A 254 -22.02 -16.32 5.65
C ASP A 254 -23.03 -16.99 6.60
N GLN A 255 -24.31 -16.95 6.23
CA GLN A 255 -25.41 -17.51 7.02
C GLN A 255 -25.39 -19.04 7.07
N SER A 256 -24.59 -19.72 6.23
CA SER A 256 -24.49 -21.19 6.23
C SER A 256 -23.66 -21.73 7.40
N LYS A 257 -22.95 -20.86 8.13
CA LYS A 257 -22.01 -21.23 9.18
C LYS A 257 -22.46 -20.76 10.56
N LEU A 258 -22.28 -21.62 11.57
CA LEU A 258 -22.82 -21.44 12.93
C LEU A 258 -22.18 -20.26 13.69
N SER A 259 -20.90 -19.95 13.45
CA SER A 259 -20.16 -18.82 14.02
C SER A 259 -20.71 -17.46 13.62
N ALA A 260 -21.38 -17.38 12.46
CA ALA A 260 -21.94 -16.15 11.92
C ALA A 260 -23.12 -15.57 12.73
N ASN A 261 -23.66 -16.33 13.68
CA ASN A 261 -24.82 -15.93 14.48
C ASN A 261 -24.49 -14.93 15.61
N ASN A 262 -23.21 -14.73 15.95
CA ASN A 262 -22.80 -13.81 17.04
C ASN A 262 -22.51 -12.37 16.58
N TYR A 263 -22.99 -11.95 15.40
CA TYR A 263 -22.70 -10.64 14.81
C TYR A 263 -23.85 -9.62 14.87
N SER A 264 -24.75 -9.71 15.85
CA SER A 264 -25.94 -8.84 15.95
C SER A 264 -25.61 -7.34 16.04
N SER A 265 -24.43 -6.97 16.55
CA SER A 265 -23.98 -5.56 16.67
C SER A 265 -23.12 -5.06 15.49
N ARG A 266 -22.84 -5.90 14.49
CA ARG A 266 -21.95 -5.56 13.37
C ARG A 266 -22.68 -4.82 12.26
N HIS A 267 -21.97 -3.92 11.59
CA HIS A 267 -22.44 -3.20 10.41
C HIS A 267 -21.99 -3.94 9.16
N PHE A 268 -22.93 -4.57 8.45
CA PHE A 268 -22.62 -5.27 7.19
C PHE A 268 -22.81 -4.33 6.00
N LEU A 269 -21.79 -4.25 5.15
CA LEU A 269 -21.80 -3.41 3.96
C LEU A 269 -22.87 -3.89 2.95
N ALA A 270 -23.01 -5.21 2.77
CA ALA A 270 -24.00 -5.79 1.85
C ALA A 270 -25.46 -5.44 2.18
N THR A 271 -25.80 -5.21 3.46
CA THR A 271 -27.16 -4.79 3.88
C THR A 271 -27.31 -3.28 4.00
N ASN A 272 -26.21 -2.54 3.84
CA ASN A 272 -26.15 -1.08 3.98
C ASN A 272 -25.40 -0.45 2.80
N PRO A 273 -25.89 -0.63 1.56
CA PRO A 273 -25.27 0.00 0.40
C PRO A 273 -25.32 1.53 0.49
N GLY A 274 -24.48 2.19 -0.30
CA GLY A 274 -24.38 3.64 -0.38
C GLY A 274 -23.02 4.19 -0.02
N SER A 275 -22.96 5.48 0.27
CA SER A 275 -21.71 6.21 0.44
C SER A 275 -21.24 6.24 1.90
N TYR A 276 -19.95 6.00 2.06
CA TYR A 276 -19.21 6.01 3.32
C TYR A 276 -18.17 7.12 3.29
N GLU A 277 -17.87 7.68 4.45
CA GLU A 277 -16.88 8.74 4.60
C GLU A 277 -15.88 8.36 5.71
N LEU A 278 -14.60 8.38 5.37
CA LEU A 278 -13.49 8.26 6.32
C LEU A 278 -12.95 9.65 6.64
N LYS A 279 -12.72 9.93 7.92
CA LYS A 279 -11.99 11.09 8.40
C LYS A 279 -10.84 10.65 9.29
N LEU A 280 -9.65 11.18 9.02
CA LEU A 280 -8.50 11.05 9.90
C LEU A 280 -8.16 12.42 10.46
N LEU A 281 -8.08 12.49 11.78
CA LEU A 281 -7.74 13.68 12.53
C LEU A 281 -6.36 13.50 13.19
N ARG A 282 -5.63 14.60 13.34
CA ARG A 282 -4.44 14.73 14.18
C ARG A 282 -4.69 15.89 15.15
N ASP A 283 -4.63 15.61 16.44
CA ASP A 283 -4.86 16.58 17.51
C ASP A 283 -6.19 17.33 17.35
N GLY A 284 -7.24 16.57 17.02
CA GLY A 284 -8.60 17.08 16.81
C GLY A 284 -8.82 17.80 15.47
N LYS A 285 -7.80 17.97 14.63
CA LYS A 285 -7.91 18.64 13.32
C LYS A 285 -7.93 17.63 12.17
N PRO A 286 -8.85 17.73 11.20
CA PRO A 286 -8.85 16.87 10.02
C PRO A 286 -7.55 16.99 9.23
N ILE A 287 -6.91 15.86 8.92
CA ILE A 287 -5.70 15.79 8.12
C ILE A 287 -5.86 14.97 6.84
N ARG A 288 -6.82 14.04 6.80
CA ARG A 288 -7.22 13.29 5.62
C ARG A 288 -8.72 13.04 5.63
N SER A 289 -9.29 12.97 4.44
CA SER A 289 -10.65 12.48 4.24
C SER A 289 -10.74 11.63 2.97
N ALA A 290 -11.69 10.71 2.94
CA ALA A 290 -11.95 9.90 1.76
C ALA A 290 -13.42 9.49 1.72
N THR A 291 -13.96 9.32 0.53
CA THR A 291 -15.30 8.78 0.32
C THR A 291 -15.22 7.55 -0.57
N PHE A 292 -16.09 6.58 -0.29
CA PHE A 292 -16.25 5.40 -1.14
C PHE A 292 -17.71 4.96 -1.12
N THR A 293 -18.13 4.28 -2.18
CA THR A 293 -19.50 3.79 -2.31
C THR A 293 -19.49 2.28 -2.35
N VAL A 294 -20.48 1.67 -1.71
CA VAL A 294 -20.71 0.22 -1.70
C VAL A 294 -22.01 -0.10 -2.43
N ASP A 295 -21.98 -1.09 -3.30
CA ASP A 295 -23.14 -1.60 -4.02
C ASP A 295 -24.01 -2.52 -3.15
N GLU A 296 -25.13 -2.97 -3.72
CA GLU A 296 -26.09 -3.88 -3.06
C GLU A 296 -25.52 -5.26 -2.74
N LYS A 297 -24.37 -5.63 -3.30
CA LYS A 297 -23.65 -6.88 -2.99
C LYS A 297 -22.63 -6.69 -1.86
N GLY A 298 -22.50 -5.48 -1.33
CA GLY A 298 -21.50 -5.13 -0.33
C GLY A 298 -20.13 -4.83 -0.93
N LEU A 299 -19.99 -4.92 -2.25
CA LEU A 299 -18.72 -4.67 -2.92
C LEU A 299 -18.53 -3.17 -3.09
N VAL A 300 -17.27 -2.74 -2.98
CA VAL A 300 -16.91 -1.36 -3.25
C VAL A 300 -17.13 -1.12 -4.74
N VAL A 301 -17.92 -0.09 -5.04
CA VAL A 301 -18.17 0.34 -6.42
C VAL A 301 -16.83 0.77 -6.99
N ASN A 302 -16.31 -0.05 -7.88
CA ASN A 302 -15.07 0.20 -8.58
C ASN A 302 -15.40 1.02 -9.82
N ASP A 303 -14.94 2.26 -9.87
CA ASP A 303 -15.03 3.15 -11.02
C ASP A 303 -14.08 2.77 -12.19
N GLY A 304 -13.46 1.58 -12.11
CA GLY A 304 -12.55 1.03 -13.12
C GLY A 304 -11.08 1.12 -12.73
N ILE A 305 -10.76 1.80 -11.63
CA ILE A 305 -9.39 2.03 -11.16
C ILE A 305 -8.82 0.81 -10.41
N GLY A 306 -9.64 0.08 -9.65
CA GLY A 306 -9.22 -1.00 -8.74
C GLY A 306 -9.02 -2.39 -9.37
N ALA A 307 -9.52 -2.64 -10.60
CA ALA A 307 -9.60 -4.00 -11.15
C ALA A 307 -8.23 -4.64 -11.52
N ARG A 308 -7.13 -3.88 -11.42
CA ARG A 308 -5.82 -4.24 -12.00
C ARG A 308 -4.80 -4.82 -11.02
N LEU A 309 -5.09 -4.83 -9.72
CA LEU A 309 -4.13 -5.33 -8.72
C LEU A 309 -4.10 -6.85 -8.61
N GLY A 310 -5.12 -7.57 -9.10
CA GLY A 310 -5.23 -9.02 -8.88
C GLY A 310 -5.42 -9.37 -7.40
N THR A 311 -5.98 -8.44 -6.62
CA THR A 311 -6.22 -8.56 -5.18
C THR A 311 -7.60 -8.00 -4.83
N LEU A 312 -8.15 -8.34 -3.67
CA LEU A 312 -9.41 -7.78 -3.14
C LEU A 312 -9.29 -6.31 -2.63
N TRP A 313 -8.25 -5.60 -3.05
CA TRP A 313 -7.98 -4.22 -2.68
C TRP A 313 -8.34 -3.27 -3.81
N TYR A 314 -9.09 -2.23 -3.46
CA TYR A 314 -9.51 -1.12 -4.30
C TYR A 314 -8.68 0.11 -3.98
N PHE A 315 -8.45 0.94 -5.00
CA PHE A 315 -7.86 2.26 -4.77
C PHE A 315 -8.89 3.20 -4.16
N LEU A 316 -8.47 3.92 -3.13
CA LEU A 316 -9.28 4.90 -2.43
C LEU A 316 -8.65 6.28 -2.62
N PRO A 317 -9.27 7.21 -3.36
CA PRO A 317 -8.76 8.57 -3.46
C PRO A 317 -8.78 9.25 -2.08
N ILE A 318 -7.63 9.75 -1.64
CA ILE A 318 -7.47 10.40 -0.35
C ILE A 318 -7.33 11.91 -0.57
N LYS A 319 -8.24 12.67 0.03
CA LYS A 319 -8.12 14.12 0.14
C LYS A 319 -7.16 14.46 1.27
N ILE A 320 -6.22 15.36 0.98
CA ILE A 320 -5.30 15.93 1.96
C ILE A 320 -5.84 17.29 2.37
N GLU A 321 -6.10 17.47 3.66
CA GLU A 321 -6.66 18.73 4.13
C GLU A 321 -5.60 19.85 4.06
N PRO A 322 -5.98 21.09 3.71
CA PRO A 322 -5.04 22.21 3.62
C PRO A 322 -4.25 22.42 4.91
N GLY A 323 -2.93 22.55 4.81
CA GLY A 323 -2.04 22.76 5.96
C GLY A 323 -1.81 21.51 6.83
N ALA A 324 -2.35 20.35 6.47
CA ALA A 324 -2.15 19.10 7.21
C ALA A 324 -0.73 18.51 7.04
N GLU A 325 -0.04 18.88 5.97
CA GLU A 325 1.30 18.40 5.65
C GLU A 325 2.23 19.59 5.30
N PRO A 326 3.55 19.46 5.52
CA PRO A 326 4.55 20.35 4.94
C PRO A 326 4.37 20.44 3.42
N ALA A 327 4.94 21.45 2.75
CA ALA A 327 4.83 21.64 1.30
C ALA A 327 5.07 20.33 0.50
N THR A 328 3.99 19.65 0.14
CA THR A 328 3.96 18.35 -0.57
C THR A 328 3.49 18.57 -2.01
N SER A 329 4.09 17.85 -2.96
CA SER A 329 3.60 17.88 -4.34
C SER A 329 2.41 16.94 -4.50
N LEU A 330 1.19 17.44 -4.28
CA LEU A 330 -0.04 16.66 -4.46
C LEU A 330 -0.23 16.20 -5.91
N ALA A 331 0.41 16.86 -6.88
CA ALA A 331 0.38 16.45 -8.28
C ALA A 331 1.34 15.28 -8.59
N ALA A 332 2.20 14.87 -7.65
CA ALA A 332 3.22 13.85 -7.89
C ALA A 332 2.64 12.49 -8.30
N TYR A 333 1.41 12.14 -7.88
CA TYR A 333 0.79 10.88 -8.30
C TYR A 333 0.54 10.79 -9.81
N LYS A 334 0.34 11.93 -10.49
CA LYS A 334 -0.01 11.95 -11.93
C LYS A 334 1.12 11.40 -12.80
N THR A 335 2.36 11.57 -12.37
CA THR A 335 3.55 11.17 -13.14
C THR A 335 4.44 10.21 -12.37
N GLY A 336 4.39 10.20 -11.04
CA GLY A 336 5.26 9.41 -10.18
C GLY A 336 4.60 8.19 -9.56
N ALA A 337 3.26 8.05 -9.62
CA ALA A 337 2.61 6.90 -8.99
C ALA A 337 3.11 5.57 -9.57
N PHE A 338 3.35 4.60 -8.67
CA PHE A 338 3.99 3.32 -9.00
C PHE A 338 5.24 3.51 -9.88
N TYR A 339 6.10 4.45 -9.47
CA TYR A 339 7.38 4.71 -10.11
C TYR A 339 7.25 5.00 -11.61
N GLY A 340 6.36 5.92 -11.97
CA GLY A 340 6.17 6.29 -13.38
C GLY A 340 5.10 5.49 -14.12
N ASN A 341 4.30 4.71 -13.42
CA ASN A 341 3.19 3.93 -13.97
C ASN A 341 1.86 4.37 -13.31
N PRO A 342 1.42 5.63 -13.56
CA PRO A 342 0.23 6.16 -12.91
C PRO A 342 -1.01 5.34 -13.27
N ILE A 343 -1.97 5.29 -12.35
CA ILE A 343 -3.22 4.55 -12.56
C ILE A 343 -4.09 5.35 -13.53
N PRO A 344 -4.39 4.82 -14.74
CA PRO A 344 -5.25 5.53 -15.69
C PRO A 344 -6.62 5.79 -15.08
N GLY A 345 -7.11 7.03 -15.22
CA GLY A 345 -8.41 7.44 -14.69
C GLY A 345 -8.42 7.79 -13.20
N PHE A 346 -7.33 7.56 -12.45
CA PHE A 346 -7.26 7.98 -11.06
C PHE A 346 -7.15 9.50 -10.93
N ILE A 347 -8.06 10.09 -10.16
CA ILE A 347 -8.10 11.50 -9.86
C ILE A 347 -8.10 11.66 -8.34
N ALA A 348 -7.02 12.22 -7.80
CA ALA A 348 -7.00 12.65 -6.41
C ALA A 348 -7.96 13.84 -6.22
N PRO A 349 -8.76 13.85 -5.14
CA PRO A 349 -9.73 14.90 -4.83
C PRO A 349 -9.10 16.22 -4.41
#